data_AF-A0A1Y2QVI0-F1
#
_entry.id   AF-A0A1Y2QVI0-F1
#
_cell.length_a   1.000
_cell.length_b   1.000
_cell.length_c   1.000
_cell.angle_alpha   90.00
_cell.angle_beta   90.00
_cell.angle_gamma   90.00
#
_symmetry.space_group_name_H-M   'P 1'
#
loop_
_entity.id
_entity.type
_entity.pdbx_description
1 polymer ?
#
loop_
_entity_poly.entity_id
_entity_poly.type
_entity_poly.pdbx_seq_one_letter_code
_entity_poly.pdbx_strand_id
1 'polypeptide(L)'
;MPVSPETRKLRALAKTQLFVMDLPLADASGLLASQFGGADLKQPVVWRDAESELLVNPARTRVRYAPGFVFVELSVFTDQTGDAQLLLTYKIGGSPNEASLTAVAESRPRGDATLAARWAEPVTSLVWFALLRCGQVMLGRRRAKSPLVVAGVYTLGKVLSFIATEPVSTAALRDYYADVRAGDQPLDLSILNRRYLGSVPLVRR
;
A
#
# COMPACT_ATOMS: atom_id res chain seq x y z
N MET A 1 -8.34 38.69 -4.23
CA MET A 1 -8.78 38.02 -5.48
C MET A 1 -9.83 36.97 -5.15
N PRO A 2 -10.97 36.95 -5.88
CA PRO A 2 -12.00 35.92 -5.68
C PRO A 2 -11.43 34.54 -6.03
N VAL A 3 -11.69 33.56 -5.17
CA VAL A 3 -11.26 32.16 -5.34
C VAL A 3 -12.04 31.57 -6.52
N SER A 4 -11.34 31.03 -7.53
CA SER A 4 -12.00 30.47 -8.73
C SER A 4 -12.99 29.36 -8.35
N PRO A 5 -14.07 29.17 -9.12
CA PRO A 5 -15.05 28.09 -8.89
C PRO A 5 -14.39 26.71 -8.81
N GLU A 6 -13.40 26.47 -9.67
CA GLU A 6 -12.58 25.25 -9.69
C GLU A 6 -11.79 25.07 -8.37
N THR A 7 -11.15 26.14 -7.88
CA THR A 7 -10.46 26.12 -6.58
C THR A 7 -11.45 25.85 -5.43
N ARG A 8 -12.71 26.27 -5.54
CA ARG A 8 -13.76 25.99 -4.53
C ARG A 8 -14.24 24.53 -4.57
N LYS A 9 -14.36 23.93 -5.76
CA LYS A 9 -14.69 22.49 -5.92
C LYS A 9 -13.54 21.59 -5.48
N LEU A 10 -12.30 21.92 -5.84
CA LEU A 10 -11.09 21.24 -5.33
C LEU A 10 -10.96 21.37 -3.82
N ARG A 11 -11.35 22.50 -3.22
CA ARG A 11 -11.48 22.65 -1.76
C ARG A 11 -12.52 21.72 -1.16
N ALA A 12 -13.64 21.49 -1.84
CA ALA A 12 -14.68 20.59 -1.37
C ALA A 12 -14.24 19.12 -1.45
N LEU A 13 -13.50 18.73 -2.48
CA LEU A 13 -12.85 17.40 -2.57
C LEU A 13 -11.69 17.26 -1.57
N ALA A 14 -10.94 18.32 -1.30
CA ALA A 14 -9.92 18.33 -0.24
C ALA A 14 -10.53 18.30 1.18
N LYS A 15 -11.84 18.52 1.33
CA LYS A 15 -12.58 18.28 2.58
C LYS A 15 -12.98 16.82 2.76
N THR A 16 -12.77 15.94 1.76
CA THR A 16 -12.93 14.50 1.96
C THR A 16 -12.05 14.09 3.13
N GLN A 17 -12.65 13.47 4.14
CA GLN A 17 -11.95 13.16 5.36
C GLN A 17 -10.91 12.07 5.07
N LEU A 18 -9.64 12.45 5.13
CA LEU A 18 -8.52 11.52 5.03
C LEU A 18 -8.42 10.79 6.37
N PHE A 19 -8.50 9.46 6.32
CA PHE A 19 -8.28 8.61 7.47
C PHE A 19 -6.94 7.92 7.33
N VAL A 20 -6.06 8.13 8.31
CA VAL A 20 -4.79 7.43 8.38
C VAL A 20 -4.91 6.24 9.32
N MET A 21 -4.40 5.10 8.88
CA MET A 21 -4.32 3.88 9.66
C MET A 21 -2.87 3.43 9.72
N ASP A 22 -2.33 3.38 10.92
CA ASP A 22 -0.93 3.05 11.16
C ASP A 22 -0.79 1.58 11.54
N LEU A 23 0.07 0.87 10.82
CA LEU A 23 0.52 -0.48 11.11
C LEU A 23 1.93 -0.40 11.69
N PRO A 24 2.08 -0.48 13.03
CA PRO A 24 3.38 -0.52 13.67
C PRO A 24 4.19 -1.73 13.20
N LEU A 25 5.52 -1.59 13.14
CA LEU A 25 6.42 -2.68 12.77
C LEU A 25 6.23 -3.94 13.63
N ALA A 26 5.86 -3.80 14.92
CA ALA A 26 5.64 -4.92 15.83
C ALA A 26 4.50 -5.85 15.37
N ASP A 27 3.48 -5.29 14.72
CA ASP A 27 2.28 -6.02 14.29
C ASP A 27 2.36 -6.46 12.83
N ALA A 28 3.30 -5.88 12.07
CA ALA A 28 3.43 -6.00 10.62
C ALA A 28 3.53 -7.45 10.15
N SER A 29 4.47 -8.22 10.70
CA SER A 29 4.70 -9.61 10.29
C SER A 29 3.48 -10.49 10.58
N GLY A 30 2.86 -10.33 11.75
CA GLY A 30 1.68 -11.13 12.13
C GLY A 30 0.47 -10.81 11.25
N LEU A 31 0.23 -9.52 10.97
CA LEU A 31 -0.86 -9.12 10.08
C LEU A 31 -0.58 -9.55 8.64
N LEU A 32 0.64 -9.40 8.13
CA LEU A 32 1.00 -9.85 6.77
C LEU A 32 0.89 -11.37 6.63
N ALA A 33 1.39 -12.14 7.59
CA ALA A 33 1.30 -13.60 7.60
C ALA A 33 -0.16 -14.07 7.47
N SER A 34 -1.09 -13.37 8.12
CA SER A 34 -2.52 -13.69 8.02
C SER A 34 -3.15 -13.48 6.64
N GLN A 35 -2.42 -12.88 5.70
CA GLN A 35 -2.90 -12.60 4.35
C GLN A 35 -2.42 -13.62 3.31
N PHE A 36 -1.51 -14.53 3.65
CA PHE A 36 -1.00 -15.56 2.71
C PHE A 36 -1.91 -16.78 2.55
N GLY A 37 -3.03 -16.85 3.29
CA GLY A 37 -4.01 -17.92 3.21
C GLY A 37 -3.84 -19.00 4.28
N GLY A 38 -4.65 -20.06 4.19
CA GLY A 38 -4.71 -21.15 5.18
C GLY A 38 -5.82 -20.98 6.22
N ALA A 39 -6.38 -22.10 6.70
CA ALA A 39 -7.39 -22.11 7.76
C ALA A 39 -6.80 -21.67 9.12
N ASP A 40 -5.49 -21.88 9.30
CA ASP A 40 -4.70 -21.41 10.43
C ASP A 40 -3.55 -20.54 9.88
N LEU A 41 -3.55 -19.27 10.30
CA LEU A 41 -2.66 -18.19 9.83
C LEU A 41 -1.18 -18.44 10.15
N LYS A 42 -0.87 -19.49 10.92
CA LYS A 42 0.49 -19.90 11.26
C LYS A 42 0.99 -21.12 10.48
N GLN A 43 0.11 -21.82 9.77
CA GLN A 43 0.49 -23.03 9.04
C GLN A 43 1.20 -22.68 7.74
N PRO A 44 2.18 -23.48 7.32
CA PRO A 44 2.73 -23.41 5.98
C PRO A 44 1.64 -23.55 4.91
N VAL A 45 1.77 -22.78 3.83
CA VAL A 45 0.85 -22.80 2.69
C VAL A 45 1.63 -23.17 1.44
N VAL A 46 1.13 -24.11 0.64
CA VAL A 46 1.74 -24.47 -0.64
C VAL A 46 1.18 -23.58 -1.73
N TRP A 47 2.05 -22.83 -2.39
CA TRP A 47 1.76 -22.12 -3.63
C TRP A 47 2.16 -23.00 -4.81
N ARG A 48 1.32 -23.04 -5.84
CA ARG A 48 1.52 -23.86 -7.03
C ARG A 48 1.50 -22.98 -8.27
N ASP A 49 2.46 -23.19 -9.15
CA ASP A 49 2.47 -22.65 -10.51
C ASP A 49 2.94 -23.76 -11.45
N ALA A 50 2.02 -24.25 -12.30
CA ALA A 50 2.20 -25.46 -13.11
C ALA A 50 2.75 -26.64 -12.26
N GLU A 51 3.89 -27.21 -12.64
CA GLU A 51 4.55 -28.33 -11.95
C GLU A 51 5.48 -27.89 -10.81
N SER A 52 5.51 -26.59 -10.48
CA SER A 52 6.35 -26.06 -9.41
C SER A 52 5.54 -25.81 -8.16
N GLU A 53 6.04 -26.29 -7.03
CA GLU A 53 5.48 -26.03 -5.71
C GLU A 53 6.46 -25.20 -4.88
N LEU A 54 5.91 -24.25 -4.11
CA LEU A 54 6.65 -23.44 -3.15
C LEU A 54 5.90 -23.49 -1.83
N LEU A 55 6.52 -24.10 -0.82
CA LEU A 55 5.99 -24.06 0.53
C LEU A 55 6.36 -22.69 1.14
N VAL A 56 5.38 -21.85 1.41
CA VAL A 56 5.55 -20.58 2.11
C VAL A 56 5.33 -20.82 3.60
N ASN A 57 6.18 -20.25 4.45
CA ASN A 57 6.04 -20.29 5.91
C ASN A 57 5.66 -18.89 6.45
N PRO A 58 4.35 -18.60 6.64
CA PRO A 58 3.90 -17.29 7.11
C PRO A 58 4.44 -16.94 8.50
N ALA A 59 4.51 -17.91 9.41
CA ALA A 59 4.98 -17.70 10.78
C ALA A 59 6.45 -17.28 10.88
N ARG A 60 7.26 -17.61 9.87
CA ARG A 60 8.68 -17.20 9.77
C ARG A 60 8.88 -15.95 8.91
N THR A 61 7.84 -15.43 8.27
CA THR A 61 7.95 -14.21 7.45
C THR A 61 8.21 -13.00 8.32
N ARG A 62 9.15 -12.15 7.90
CA ARG A 62 9.52 -10.93 8.63
C ARG A 62 9.29 -9.70 7.78
N VAL A 63 8.81 -8.64 8.40
CA VAL A 63 8.64 -7.33 7.77
C VAL A 63 9.60 -6.33 8.42
N ARG A 64 10.18 -5.45 7.61
CA ARG A 64 10.96 -4.28 8.04
C ARG A 64 10.48 -3.06 7.28
N TYR A 65 10.58 -1.91 7.93
CA TYR A 65 10.29 -0.62 7.32
C TYR A 65 11.51 0.29 7.41
N ALA A 66 11.69 1.11 6.38
CA ALA A 66 12.52 2.30 6.40
C ALA A 66 11.74 3.41 5.68
N PRO A 67 12.07 4.71 5.85
CA PRO A 67 11.36 5.79 5.17
C PRO A 67 11.21 5.55 3.66
N GLY A 68 9.96 5.40 3.20
CA GLY A 68 9.62 5.07 1.81
C GLY A 68 9.99 3.67 1.32
N PHE A 69 10.28 2.72 2.20
CA PHE A 69 10.59 1.33 1.86
C PHE A 69 9.91 0.32 2.78
N VAL A 70 9.40 -0.75 2.17
CA VAL A 70 8.96 -1.96 2.88
C VAL A 70 9.83 -3.12 2.41
N PHE A 71 10.38 -3.86 3.36
CA PHE A 71 11.12 -5.08 3.10
C PHE A 71 10.36 -6.26 3.70
N VAL A 72 10.18 -7.31 2.90
CA VAL A 72 9.54 -8.55 3.32
C VAL A 72 10.51 -9.69 3.09
N GLU A 73 10.90 -10.37 4.16
CA GLU A 73 11.70 -11.58 4.14
C GLU A 73 10.74 -12.76 4.19
N LEU A 74 10.44 -13.33 3.02
CA LEU A 74 9.54 -14.46 2.85
C LEU A 74 10.32 -15.76 3.07
N SER A 75 9.96 -16.50 4.12
CA SER A 75 10.54 -17.82 4.36
C SER A 75 9.82 -18.87 3.53
N VAL A 76 10.59 -19.62 2.75
CA VAL A 76 10.06 -20.57 1.77
C VAL A 76 10.85 -21.88 1.77
N PHE A 77 10.28 -22.92 1.19
CA PHE A 77 10.90 -24.22 1.05
C PHE A 77 10.52 -24.86 -0.29
N THR A 78 11.47 -25.56 -0.91
CA THR A 78 11.25 -26.52 -2.01
C THR A 78 12.08 -27.77 -1.75
N ASP A 79 11.75 -28.88 -2.41
CA ASP A 79 12.53 -30.11 -2.39
C ASP A 79 13.96 -29.93 -2.94
N GLN A 80 14.14 -29.01 -3.88
CA GLN A 80 15.43 -28.70 -4.52
C GLN A 80 16.32 -27.78 -3.68
N THR A 81 15.74 -26.78 -3.01
CA THR A 81 16.51 -25.73 -2.32
C THR A 81 16.53 -25.89 -0.80
N GLY A 82 15.68 -26.74 -0.24
CA GLY A 82 15.44 -26.78 1.21
C GLY A 82 14.86 -25.46 1.74
N ASP A 83 15.06 -25.21 3.04
CA ASP A 83 14.68 -23.96 3.71
C ASP A 83 15.48 -22.78 3.12
N ALA A 84 14.77 -21.79 2.58
CA ALA A 84 15.35 -20.63 1.94
C ALA A 84 14.57 -19.35 2.27
N GLN A 85 15.11 -18.21 1.86
CA GLN A 85 14.49 -16.91 2.06
C GLN A 85 14.55 -16.09 0.78
N LEU A 86 13.45 -15.39 0.49
CA LEU A 86 13.37 -14.38 -0.55
C LEU A 86 13.14 -13.02 0.11
N LEU A 87 14.04 -12.08 -0.12
CA LEU A 87 13.91 -10.70 0.31
C LEU A 87 13.29 -9.86 -0.80
N LEU A 88 12.05 -9.43 -0.57
CA LEU A 88 11.31 -8.55 -1.45
C LEU A 88 11.41 -7.11 -0.95
N THR A 89 11.81 -6.20 -1.83
CA THR A 89 11.96 -4.77 -1.52
C THR A 89 10.95 -3.97 -2.33
N TYR A 90 10.15 -3.17 -1.64
CA TYR A 90 9.18 -2.27 -2.23
C TYR A 90 9.53 -0.83 -1.89
N LYS A 91 9.77 -0.01 -2.91
CA LYS A 91 9.80 1.45 -2.80
C LYS A 91 8.37 1.97 -2.87
N ILE A 92 7.97 2.66 -1.81
CA ILE A 92 6.68 3.35 -1.67
C ILE A 92 6.91 4.81 -1.27
N GLY A 93 5.82 5.55 -0.99
CA GLY A 93 5.90 6.91 -0.47
C GLY A 93 6.59 7.00 0.89
N GLY A 94 7.43 8.01 1.08
CA GLY A 94 8.08 8.32 2.36
C GLY A 94 7.29 9.27 3.26
N SER A 95 6.17 9.79 2.75
CA SER A 95 5.30 10.73 3.45
C SER A 95 3.85 10.60 2.99
N PRO A 96 2.86 11.18 3.72
CA PRO A 96 1.46 11.19 3.28
C PRO A 96 1.25 11.78 1.88
N ASN A 97 2.09 12.75 1.50
CA ASN A 97 2.00 13.45 0.21
C ASN A 97 2.54 12.61 -0.96
N GLU A 98 3.26 11.53 -0.65
CA GLU A 98 3.83 10.59 -1.60
C GLU A 98 3.09 9.24 -1.57
N ALA A 99 1.99 9.15 -0.84
CA ALA A 99 1.25 7.90 -0.67
C ALA A 99 0.69 7.41 -2.01
N SER A 100 0.88 6.13 -2.30
CA SER A 100 0.40 5.48 -3.54
C SER A 100 -0.09 4.06 -3.26
N LEU A 101 -1.00 3.55 -4.10
CA LEU A 101 -1.38 2.13 -4.13
C LEU A 101 -0.44 1.27 -4.98
N THR A 102 0.53 1.91 -5.63
CA THR A 102 1.59 1.25 -6.38
C THR A 102 2.90 1.31 -5.63
N ALA A 103 3.74 0.32 -5.89
CA ALA A 103 5.11 0.27 -5.41
C ALA A 103 6.04 -0.01 -6.59
N VAL A 104 7.28 0.47 -6.51
CA VAL A 104 8.36 0.00 -7.38
C VAL A 104 9.05 -1.15 -6.66
N ALA A 105 9.18 -2.29 -7.31
CA ALA A 105 9.85 -3.47 -6.77
C ALA A 105 11.08 -3.83 -7.60
N GLU A 106 12.04 -4.50 -6.99
CA GLU A 106 13.12 -5.16 -7.74
C GLU A 106 12.51 -6.24 -8.66
N SER A 107 13.00 -6.37 -9.89
CA SER A 107 12.48 -7.35 -10.86
C SER A 107 12.74 -8.81 -10.46
N ARG A 108 13.71 -9.02 -9.57
CA ARG A 108 13.99 -10.31 -8.93
C ARG A 108 14.24 -10.06 -7.45
N PRO A 109 13.57 -10.80 -6.54
CA PRO A 109 13.88 -10.74 -5.13
C PRO A 109 15.28 -11.27 -4.88
N ARG A 110 15.92 -10.80 -3.80
CA ARG A 110 17.23 -11.31 -3.37
C ARG A 110 17.05 -12.62 -2.61
N GLY A 111 18.02 -13.52 -2.70
CA GLY A 111 17.96 -14.84 -2.07
C GLY A 111 18.49 -15.92 -3.00
N ASP A 112 17.96 -17.13 -2.87
CA ASP A 112 18.29 -18.24 -3.76
C ASP A 112 17.96 -17.90 -5.23
N ALA A 113 18.94 -18.09 -6.12
CA ALA A 113 18.82 -17.68 -7.52
C ALA A 113 17.82 -18.53 -8.31
N THR A 114 17.68 -19.81 -7.97
CA THR A 114 16.72 -20.73 -8.62
C THR A 114 15.29 -20.34 -8.24
N LEU A 115 15.05 -20.07 -6.95
CA LEU A 115 13.77 -19.58 -6.48
C LEU A 115 13.42 -18.22 -7.09
N ALA A 116 14.36 -17.27 -7.08
CA ALA A 116 14.14 -15.97 -7.68
C ALA A 116 13.86 -16.07 -9.19
N ALA A 117 14.53 -16.97 -9.92
CA ALA A 117 14.28 -17.18 -11.34
C ALA A 117 12.87 -17.72 -11.64
N ARG A 118 12.37 -18.67 -10.83
CA ARG A 118 11.06 -19.30 -11.04
C ARG A 118 9.90 -18.49 -10.48
N TRP A 119 10.09 -17.85 -9.32
CA TRP A 119 9.00 -17.34 -8.50
C TRP A 119 8.97 -15.81 -8.37
N ALA A 120 9.92 -15.06 -8.94
CA ALA A 120 10.03 -13.60 -8.76
C ALA A 120 8.72 -12.84 -8.94
N GLU A 121 8.04 -13.03 -10.07
CA GLU A 121 6.81 -12.32 -10.39
C GLU A 121 5.64 -12.68 -9.45
N PRO A 122 5.27 -13.96 -9.27
CA PRO A 122 4.15 -14.30 -8.41
C PRO A 122 4.40 -13.92 -6.94
N VAL A 123 5.61 -14.15 -6.40
CA VAL A 123 5.89 -13.79 -4.99
C VAL A 123 5.87 -12.28 -4.77
N THR A 124 6.40 -11.49 -5.71
CA THR A 124 6.37 -10.02 -5.62
C THR A 124 4.94 -9.49 -5.69
N SER A 125 4.14 -10.00 -6.62
CA SER A 125 2.76 -9.56 -6.78
C SER A 125 1.89 -9.95 -5.59
N LEU A 126 2.00 -11.19 -5.12
CA LEU A 126 1.19 -11.71 -4.00
C LEU A 126 1.57 -11.06 -2.68
N VAL A 127 2.86 -10.82 -2.41
CA VAL A 127 3.29 -10.13 -1.19
C VAL A 127 2.84 -8.67 -1.20
N TRP A 128 2.91 -7.97 -2.35
CA TRP A 128 2.36 -6.62 -2.45
C TRP A 128 0.85 -6.60 -2.22
N PHE A 129 0.12 -7.52 -2.84
CA PHE A 129 -1.32 -7.67 -2.63
C PHE A 129 -1.67 -7.96 -1.16
N ALA A 130 -0.91 -8.84 -0.51
CA ALA A 130 -1.05 -9.14 0.91
C ALA A 130 -0.83 -7.90 1.79
N LEU A 131 0.19 -7.08 1.49
CA LEU A 131 0.41 -5.80 2.17
C LEU A 131 -0.80 -4.85 2.01
N LEU A 132 -1.36 -4.72 0.81
CA LEU A 132 -2.57 -3.91 0.59
C LEU A 132 -3.78 -4.46 1.36
N ARG A 133 -3.92 -5.79 1.46
CA ARG A 133 -4.97 -6.43 2.25
C ARG A 133 -4.85 -6.15 3.75
N CYS A 134 -3.64 -5.97 4.30
CA CYS A 134 -3.47 -5.52 5.67
C CYS A 134 -4.25 -4.21 5.93
N GLY A 135 -4.13 -3.24 5.01
CA GLY A 135 -4.88 -1.98 5.07
C GLY A 135 -6.38 -2.18 5.01
N GLN A 136 -6.87 -3.10 4.17
CA GLN A 136 -8.30 -3.43 4.09
C GLN A 136 -8.82 -4.08 5.39
N VAL A 137 -8.03 -4.96 6.00
CA VAL A 137 -8.39 -5.56 7.31
C VAL A 137 -8.46 -4.50 8.39
N MET A 138 -7.48 -3.58 8.43
CA MET A 138 -7.50 -2.47 9.39
C MET A 138 -8.70 -1.55 9.18
N LEU A 139 -9.07 -1.31 7.92
CA LEU A 139 -10.25 -0.51 7.57
C LEU A 139 -11.54 -1.17 8.02
N GLY A 140 -11.69 -2.48 7.78
CA GLY A 140 -12.87 -3.25 8.21
C GLY A 140 -13.06 -3.30 9.73
N ARG A 141 -12.00 -3.11 10.52
CA ARG A 141 -12.08 -2.97 11.99
C ARG A 141 -12.63 -1.62 12.43
N ARG A 142 -12.62 -0.59 11.55
CA ARG A 142 -13.19 0.71 11.86
C ARG A 142 -14.70 0.70 11.65
N ARG A 143 -15.44 1.20 12.65
CA ARG A 143 -16.86 1.56 12.49
C ARG A 143 -16.96 2.94 11.82
N ALA A 144 -16.74 2.99 10.52
CA ALA A 144 -16.93 4.20 9.73
C ALA A 144 -18.43 4.39 9.40
N LYS A 145 -18.90 5.64 9.44
CA LYS A 145 -20.28 5.99 9.03
C LYS A 145 -20.45 6.04 7.51
N SER A 146 -19.35 6.25 6.79
CA SER A 146 -19.27 6.31 5.34
C SER A 146 -18.46 5.12 4.79
N PRO A 147 -18.72 4.66 3.56
CA PRO A 147 -17.85 3.68 2.92
C PRO A 147 -16.47 4.31 2.70
N LEU A 148 -15.43 3.62 3.16
CA LEU A 148 -14.04 4.03 2.97
C LEU A 148 -13.33 3.00 2.11
N VAL A 149 -12.34 3.44 1.36
CA VAL A 149 -11.44 2.60 0.57
C VAL A 149 -10.00 3.01 0.84
N VAL A 150 -9.08 2.04 0.86
CA VAL A 150 -7.64 2.33 0.90
C VAL A 150 -7.25 3.02 -0.42
N ALA A 151 -6.66 4.19 -0.32
CA ALA A 151 -6.31 5.08 -1.45
C ALA A 151 -4.80 5.33 -1.58
N GLY A 152 -4.01 4.96 -0.57
CA GLY A 152 -2.56 5.10 -0.65
C GLY A 152 -1.84 4.43 0.51
N VAL A 153 -0.56 4.15 0.30
CA VAL A 153 0.35 3.56 1.28
C VAL A 153 1.64 4.37 1.30
N TYR A 154 2.14 4.65 2.50
CA TYR A 154 3.45 5.27 2.71
C TYR A 154 4.07 4.71 3.99
N THR A 155 5.36 4.95 4.20
CA THR A 155 6.01 4.57 5.45
C THR A 155 6.92 5.67 5.96
N LEU A 156 6.83 5.91 7.27
CA LEU A 156 7.63 6.87 8.01
C LEU A 156 8.33 6.14 9.16
N GLY A 157 9.61 5.79 8.96
CA GLY A 157 10.40 5.08 9.96
C GLY A 157 9.89 3.65 10.21
N LYS A 158 9.31 3.40 11.39
CA LYS A 158 8.86 2.07 11.85
C LYS A 158 7.35 1.86 11.71
N VAL A 159 6.67 2.66 10.89
CA VAL A 159 5.23 2.57 10.68
C VAL A 159 4.94 2.51 9.19
N LEU A 160 4.12 1.54 8.77
CA LEU A 160 3.46 1.53 7.47
C LEU A 160 2.08 2.12 7.64
N SER A 161 1.77 3.16 6.89
CA SER A 161 0.52 3.90 7.01
C SER A 161 -0.30 3.72 5.75
N PHE A 162 -1.60 3.47 5.95
CA PHE A 162 -2.60 3.40 4.90
C PHE A 162 -3.48 4.65 4.97
N ILE A 163 -3.61 5.35 3.85
CA ILE A 163 -4.59 6.41 3.68
C ILE A 163 -5.88 5.77 3.17
N ALA A 164 -6.98 6.04 3.85
CA ALA A 164 -8.32 5.68 3.42
C ALA A 164 -9.16 6.93 3.18
N THR A 165 -9.95 6.90 2.11
CA THR A 165 -10.82 8.01 1.71
C THR A 165 -12.21 7.48 1.37
N GLU A 166 -13.20 8.36 1.36
CA GLU A 166 -14.47 8.05 0.71
C GLU A 166 -14.25 7.83 -0.80
N PRO A 167 -14.96 6.89 -1.42
CA PRO A 167 -14.87 6.68 -2.86
C PRO A 167 -15.45 7.89 -3.60
N VAL A 168 -14.85 8.25 -4.73
CA VAL A 168 -15.38 9.32 -5.59
C VAL A 168 -16.66 8.84 -6.25
N SER A 169 -17.75 9.59 -6.09
CA SER A 169 -19.03 9.22 -6.70
C SER A 169 -19.04 9.47 -8.21
N THR A 170 -19.85 8.72 -8.94
CA THR A 170 -20.05 8.92 -10.39
C THR A 170 -20.61 10.29 -10.71
N ALA A 171 -21.47 10.83 -9.85
CA ALA A 171 -21.98 12.20 -9.95
C ALA A 171 -20.85 13.23 -9.82
N ALA A 172 -19.97 13.09 -8.82
CA ALA A 172 -18.83 13.98 -8.64
C ALA A 172 -17.86 13.94 -9.82
N LEU A 173 -17.62 12.76 -10.41
CA LEU A 173 -16.81 12.63 -11.63
C LEU A 173 -17.47 13.33 -12.83
N ARG A 174 -18.78 13.14 -13.00
CA ARG A 174 -19.53 13.77 -14.10
C ARG A 174 -19.47 15.28 -14.01
N ASP A 175 -19.68 15.84 -12.83
CA ASP A 175 -19.62 17.28 -12.59
C ASP A 175 -18.22 17.84 -12.88
N TYR A 176 -17.17 17.13 -12.43
CA TYR A 176 -15.78 17.50 -12.74
C TYR A 176 -15.49 17.52 -14.25
N TYR A 177 -15.87 16.48 -14.99
CA TYR A 177 -15.63 16.43 -16.43
C TYR A 177 -16.48 17.42 -17.23
N ALA A 178 -17.68 17.75 -16.76
CA ALA A 178 -18.51 18.80 -17.37
C ALA A 178 -17.82 20.18 -17.24
N ASP A 179 -17.19 20.45 -16.10
CA ASP A 179 -16.43 21.68 -15.87
C ASP A 179 -15.15 21.73 -16.71
N VAL A 180 -14.35 20.64 -16.76
CA VAL A 180 -13.08 20.60 -17.51
C VAL A 180 -13.30 20.83 -19.01
N ARG A 181 -14.39 20.29 -19.58
CA ARG A 181 -14.76 20.52 -20.98
C ARG A 181 -15.19 21.97 -21.27
N ALA A 182 -15.58 22.73 -20.25
CA ALA A 182 -15.99 24.12 -20.38
C ALA A 182 -14.80 25.11 -20.49
N GLY A 183 -13.56 24.65 -20.38
CA GLY A 183 -12.36 25.37 -20.84
C GLY A 183 -11.64 26.22 -19.80
N ASP A 184 -10.91 25.58 -18.89
CA ASP A 184 -9.84 26.24 -18.12
C ASP A 184 -8.53 25.44 -18.26
N GLN A 185 -7.40 26.15 -18.37
CA GLN A 185 -6.06 25.57 -18.52
C GLN A 185 -5.72 24.60 -17.37
N PRO A 186 -4.88 23.58 -17.62
CA PRO A 186 -4.50 22.63 -16.57
C PRO A 186 -3.83 23.37 -15.39
N LEU A 187 -4.46 23.24 -14.22
CA LEU A 187 -3.99 23.80 -12.96
C LEU A 187 -2.55 23.37 -12.68
N ASP A 188 -1.67 24.31 -12.32
CA ASP A 188 -0.36 24.00 -11.75
C ASP A 188 -0.54 23.24 -10.43
N LEU A 189 -0.37 21.92 -10.49
CA LEU A 189 -0.56 20.99 -9.38
C LEU A 189 0.38 21.30 -8.19
N SER A 190 1.46 22.06 -8.41
CA SER A 190 2.37 22.48 -7.34
C SER A 190 1.72 23.44 -6.34
N ILE A 191 0.71 24.22 -6.77
CA ILE A 191 -0.01 25.20 -5.94
C ILE A 191 -1.01 24.51 -5.01
N LEU A 192 -1.63 23.40 -5.45
CA LEU A 192 -2.50 22.58 -4.61
C LEU A 192 -1.70 21.87 -3.50
N ASN A 193 -0.52 21.36 -3.84
CA ASN A 193 0.36 20.66 -2.91
C ASN A 193 0.80 21.57 -1.74
N ARG A 194 1.21 22.82 -2.02
CA ARG A 194 1.60 23.79 -0.97
C ARG A 194 0.46 24.22 -0.05
N ARG A 195 -0.79 24.23 -0.54
CA ARG A 195 -1.90 24.93 0.11
C ARG A 195 -2.81 24.03 0.94
N TYR A 196 -2.90 22.74 0.62
CA TYR A 196 -3.82 21.81 1.30
C TYR A 196 -3.13 20.71 2.09
N LEU A 197 -1.93 20.28 1.68
CA LEU A 197 -1.13 19.40 2.52
C LEU A 197 -0.40 20.19 3.59
N GLY A 198 -0.19 21.49 3.37
CA GLY A 198 0.49 22.37 4.30
C GLY A 198 1.92 21.90 4.58
N SER A 199 2.75 22.81 5.02
CA SER A 199 3.77 22.46 6.00
C SER A 199 3.04 21.92 7.25
N VAL A 200 2.59 20.67 7.25
CA VAL A 200 2.25 19.99 8.50
C VAL A 200 3.51 20.10 9.35
N PRO A 201 3.46 20.64 10.58
CA PRO A 201 4.55 20.46 11.51
C PRO A 201 4.67 18.95 11.73
N LEU A 202 5.66 18.36 11.06
CA LEU A 202 6.14 17.03 11.37
C LEU A 202 6.53 17.07 12.85
N VAL A 203 5.88 16.23 13.65
CA VAL A 203 6.17 16.03 15.09
C VAL A 203 5.67 17.16 16.01
N ARG A 204 4.58 16.89 16.76
CA ARG A 204 4.51 17.41 18.14
C ARG A 204 5.52 16.59 18.95
N ARG A 205 6.51 17.28 19.52
CA ARG A 205 7.46 16.70 20.48
C ARG A 205 6.71 16.05 21.64
#